data_AF-A0AAW0GLM1-F1
#
_entry.id   AF-A0AAW0GLM1-F1
#
_cell.length_a   1.000
_cell.length_b   1.000
_cell.length_c   1.000
_cell.angle_alpha   90.00
_cell.angle_beta   90.00
_cell.angle_gamma   90.00
#
_symmetry.space_group_name_H-M   'P 1'
#
loop_
_entity.id
_entity.type
_entity.pdbx_description
1 polymer ?
#
loop_
_entity_poly.entity_id
_entity_poly.type
_entity_poly.pdbx_seq_one_letter_code
_entity_poly.pdbx_strand_id
1 'polypeptide(L)'
;MSPKVQSLLLETMPKSLVQIKLNDMPLDFEDEFSPAVTRHEDYYFDDGNLVLRIENTLFRVFRSTFIRHSSTFSDLFDLPPPSQSKEVEGTTDYNPIILSGISVVDFERLLWVLYPPYV
;
A
#
# COMPACT_ATOMS: atom_id res chain seq x y z
N MET A 1 4.01 22.32 18.77
CA MET A 1 4.87 22.20 17.55
C MET A 1 3.99 21.58 16.47
N SER A 2 3.96 22.14 15.26
CA SER A 2 3.13 21.58 14.18
C SER A 2 3.70 20.23 13.72
N PRO A 3 2.87 19.21 13.45
CA PRO A 3 3.32 17.90 12.93
C PRO A 3 4.25 18.03 11.71
N LYS A 4 4.02 19.09 10.92
CA LYS A 4 4.76 19.41 9.70
C LYS A 4 6.23 19.83 9.93
N VAL A 5 6.56 20.29 11.13
CA VAL A 5 7.94 20.69 11.50
C VAL A 5 8.74 19.47 11.96
N GLN A 6 8.07 18.47 12.55
CA GLN A 6 8.72 17.24 12.98
C GLN A 6 9.03 16.35 11.77
N SER A 7 8.09 16.18 10.82
CA SER A 7 8.34 15.39 9.60
C SER A 7 9.53 15.90 8.78
N LEU A 8 9.64 17.22 8.60
CA LEU A 8 10.73 17.86 7.86
C LEU A 8 12.10 17.65 8.53
N LEU A 9 12.12 17.50 9.86
CA LEU A 9 13.34 17.27 10.63
C LEU A 9 13.86 15.83 10.51
N LEU A 10 12.99 14.85 10.22
CA LEU A 10 13.39 13.47 9.95
C LEU A 10 13.93 13.29 8.54
N GLU A 11 13.37 14.00 7.57
CA GLU A 11 13.75 13.91 6.16
C GLU A 11 15.16 14.45 5.87
N THR A 12 15.68 15.29 6.77
CA THR A 12 17.04 15.84 6.72
C THR A 12 18.06 15.00 7.50
N MET A 13 17.63 13.97 8.22
CA MET A 13 18.56 13.12 8.98
C MET A 13 19.13 11.97 8.13
N PRO A 14 20.42 11.63 8.34
CA PRO A 14 21.00 10.48 7.66
C PRO A 14 20.30 9.19 8.12
N LYS A 15 20.00 8.28 7.18
CA LYS A 15 19.26 7.03 7.41
C LYS A 15 19.77 6.21 8.61
N SER A 16 21.07 6.26 8.90
CA SER A 16 21.67 5.58 10.06
C SER A 16 21.23 6.18 11.41
N LEU A 17 21.06 7.50 11.51
CA LEU A 17 20.55 8.15 12.73
C LEU A 17 19.06 7.87 12.95
N VAL A 18 18.30 7.76 11.86
CA VAL A 18 16.88 7.39 11.91
C VAL A 18 16.73 5.97 12.45
N GLN A 19 17.51 5.01 11.92
CA GLN A 19 17.49 3.63 12.37
C GLN A 19 17.88 3.45 13.84
N ILE A 20 18.89 4.21 14.32
CA ILE A 20 19.31 4.17 15.73
C ILE A 20 18.21 4.70 16.65
N LYS A 21 17.53 5.80 16.28
CA LYS A 21 16.41 6.33 17.07
C LYS A 21 15.17 5.43 17.08
N LEU A 22 14.92 4.70 15.99
CA LEU A 22 13.82 3.74 15.92
C LEU A 22 14.01 2.57 16.90
N ASN A 23 15.25 2.11 17.09
CA ASN A 23 15.54 0.98 17.98
C ASN A 23 15.42 1.29 19.48
N ASP A 24 15.51 2.56 19.88
CA ASP A 24 15.37 3.02 21.28
C ASP A 24 13.96 3.55 21.60
N MET A 25 13.02 3.47 20.65
CA MET A 25 11.64 3.91 20.82
C MET A 25 10.81 2.81 21.51
N PRO A 26 9.94 3.16 22.48
CA PRO A 26 9.03 2.18 23.06
C PRO A 26 8.07 1.67 21.96
N LEU A 27 7.74 0.37 21.98
CA LEU A 27 7.05 -0.36 20.91
C LEU A 27 5.64 0.19 20.56
N ASP A 28 5.10 1.08 21.38
CA ASP A 28 3.84 1.80 21.20
C ASP A 28 3.98 3.15 20.46
N PHE A 29 5.21 3.59 20.18
CA PHE A 29 5.51 4.82 19.43
C PHE A 29 5.75 4.61 17.93
N GLU A 30 5.61 3.37 17.42
CA GLU A 30 5.91 3.06 16.01
C GLU A 30 4.95 3.70 14.99
N ASP A 31 3.81 4.22 15.43
CA ASP A 31 2.80 4.80 14.53
C ASP A 31 3.16 6.23 14.06
N GLU A 32 3.91 7.01 14.86
CA GLU A 32 4.20 8.42 14.55
C GLU A 32 5.36 8.65 13.55
N PHE A 33 6.18 7.63 13.30
CA PHE A 33 7.37 7.74 12.43
C PHE A 33 7.31 6.83 11.21
N SER A 34 6.23 6.05 11.06
CA SER A 34 6.00 5.32 9.83
C SER A 34 5.71 6.32 8.71
N PRO A 35 6.36 6.20 7.53
CA PRO A 35 6.04 7.08 6.40
C PRO A 35 4.55 6.96 6.09
N ALA A 36 3.87 8.11 6.02
CA ALA A 36 2.44 8.15 5.79
C ALA A 36 2.08 7.34 4.55
N VAL A 37 1.02 6.55 4.64
CA VAL A 37 0.50 5.80 3.49
C VAL A 37 -0.05 6.80 2.47
N THR A 38 0.43 6.76 1.24
CA THR A 38 0.03 7.65 0.15
C THR A 38 -0.68 6.88 -0.96
N ARG A 39 -1.50 7.57 -1.75
CA ARG A 39 -2.12 7.01 -2.95
C ARG A 39 -1.17 7.16 -4.13
N HIS A 40 -1.08 6.12 -4.95
CA HIS A 40 -0.31 6.19 -6.19
C HIS A 40 -0.92 7.22 -7.14
N GLU A 41 -0.09 7.98 -7.86
CA GLU A 41 -0.55 9.07 -8.73
C GLU A 41 -1.36 8.55 -9.93
N ASP A 42 -0.83 7.57 -10.66
CA ASP A 42 -1.48 7.07 -11.88
C ASP A 42 -2.41 5.87 -11.68
N TYR A 43 -2.11 4.98 -10.73
CA TYR A 43 -2.81 3.70 -10.53
C TYR A 43 -3.74 3.72 -9.31
N TYR A 44 -4.35 4.87 -9.06
CA TYR A 44 -5.41 5.04 -8.07
C TYR A 44 -6.68 5.55 -8.75
N PHE A 45 -7.49 4.63 -9.25
CA PHE A 45 -8.71 4.93 -9.99
C PHE A 45 -9.87 5.20 -9.04
N ASP A 46 -10.59 6.32 -9.26
CA ASP A 46 -11.74 6.72 -8.45
C ASP A 46 -12.88 5.69 -8.47
N ASP A 47 -13.02 4.95 -9.57
CA ASP A 47 -14.00 3.90 -9.81
C ASP A 47 -13.43 2.48 -9.61
N GLY A 48 -12.16 2.35 -9.21
CA GLY A 48 -11.55 1.07 -8.91
C GLY A 48 -12.25 0.36 -7.74
N ASN A 49 -12.26 -0.97 -7.78
CA ASN A 49 -12.95 -1.83 -6.81
C ASN A 49 -12.00 -2.78 -6.06
N LEU A 50 -10.69 -2.60 -6.22
CA LEU A 50 -9.66 -3.34 -5.54
C LEU A 50 -8.60 -2.36 -5.02
N VAL A 51 -8.42 -2.32 -3.71
CA VAL A 51 -7.41 -1.53 -3.01
C VAL A 51 -6.28 -2.45 -2.54
N LEU A 52 -5.07 -2.20 -3.02
CA LEU A 52 -3.87 -2.95 -2.66
C LEU A 52 -2.88 -2.00 -1.99
N ARG A 53 -2.21 -2.46 -0.96
CA ARG A 53 -1.09 -1.75 -0.33
C ARG A 53 0.21 -2.49 -0.60
N ILE A 54 1.15 -1.77 -1.22
CA ILE A 54 2.53 -2.21 -1.41
C ILE A 54 3.40 -1.18 -0.69
N GLU A 55 4.22 -1.63 0.26
CA GLU A 55 5.00 -0.75 1.13
C GLU A 55 4.11 0.34 1.78
N ASN A 56 4.34 1.62 1.48
CA ASN A 56 3.55 2.76 1.96
C ASN A 56 2.69 3.38 0.86
N THR A 57 2.40 2.64 -0.22
CA THR A 57 1.63 3.12 -1.36
C THR A 57 0.37 2.29 -1.57
N LEU A 58 -0.77 3.00 -1.69
CA LEU A 58 -2.06 2.44 -2.05
C LEU A 58 -2.27 2.53 -3.55
N PHE A 59 -2.71 1.42 -4.10
CA PHE A 59 -3.17 1.28 -5.48
C PHE A 59 -4.67 1.00 -5.44
N ARG A 60 -5.41 1.64 -6.34
CA ARG A 60 -6.84 1.38 -6.51
C ARG A 60 -7.11 1.07 -7.96
N VAL A 61 -7.42 -0.20 -8.24
CA VAL A 61 -7.45 -0.77 -9.59
C VAL A 61 -8.69 -1.64 -9.77
N PHE A 62 -8.84 -2.27 -10.93
CA PHE A 62 -9.99 -3.13 -11.23
C PHE A 62 -9.65 -4.60 -10.97
N ARG A 63 -10.37 -5.22 -10.02
CA ARG A 63 -10.26 -6.65 -9.69
C ARG A 63 -10.38 -7.55 -10.92
N SER A 64 -11.28 -7.20 -11.85
CA SER A 64 -11.54 -7.97 -13.07
C SER A 64 -10.32 -8.06 -14.00
N THR A 65 -9.45 -7.04 -14.03
CA THR A 65 -8.21 -7.07 -14.81
C THR A 65 -7.27 -8.16 -14.30
N PHE A 66 -7.12 -8.28 -12.98
CA PHE A 66 -6.25 -9.30 -12.37
C PHE A 66 -6.78 -10.72 -12.58
N ILE A 67 -8.07 -10.94 -12.35
CA ILE A 67 -8.72 -12.25 -12.53
C ILE A 67 -8.61 -12.73 -13.98
N ARG A 68 -8.79 -11.82 -14.96
CA ARG A 68 -8.69 -12.15 -16.39
C ARG A 68 -7.32 -12.71 -16.77
N HIS A 69 -6.26 -12.20 -16.15
CA HIS A 69 -4.88 -12.51 -16.52
C HIS A 69 -4.19 -13.51 -15.58
N SER A 70 -4.83 -13.94 -14.48
CA SER A 70 -4.25 -14.89 -13.53
C SER A 70 -5.33 -15.57 -12.68
N SER A 71 -5.36 -16.91 -12.73
CA SER A 71 -6.23 -17.72 -11.88
C SER A 71 -5.88 -17.60 -10.40
N THR A 72 -4.60 -17.39 -10.07
CA THR A 72 -4.14 -17.20 -8.70
C THR A 72 -4.80 -16.00 -8.03
N PHE A 73 -5.00 -14.90 -8.76
CA PHE A 73 -5.72 -13.75 -8.21
C PHE A 73 -7.22 -14.05 -8.04
N SER A 74 -7.82 -14.89 -8.88
CA SER A 74 -9.20 -15.37 -8.64
C SER A 74 -9.29 -16.09 -7.30
N ASP A 75 -8.42 -17.08 -7.09
CA ASP A 75 -8.41 -17.88 -5.86
C ASP A 75 -8.17 -17.00 -4.63
N LEU A 76 -7.24 -16.03 -4.72
CA LEU A 76 -6.94 -15.08 -3.64
C LEU A 76 -8.18 -14.30 -3.21
N PHE A 77 -9.00 -13.85 -4.16
CA PHE A 77 -10.15 -13.00 -3.86
C PHE A 77 -11.44 -13.77 -3.54
N ASP A 78 -11.43 -15.10 -3.71
CA ASP A 78 -12.54 -15.99 -3.36
C ASP A 78 -12.37 -16.61 -1.96
N LEU A 79 -11.26 -16.31 -1.28
CA LEU A 79 -11.07 -16.70 0.10
C LEU A 79 -12.13 -16.06 1.01
N PRO A 80 -12.72 -16.83 1.94
CA PRO A 80 -13.70 -16.28 2.87
C PRO A 80 -13.02 -15.21 3.74
N PRO A 81 -13.70 -14.09 4.03
CA PRO A 81 -13.15 -13.07 4.91
C PRO A 81 -12.82 -13.67 6.28
N PRO A 82 -11.77 -13.21 6.96
CA PRO A 82 -11.46 -13.67 8.31
C PRO A 82 -12.68 -13.43 9.21
N SER A 83 -12.96 -14.39 10.09
CA SER A 83 -14.26 -14.59 10.76
C SER A 83 -14.75 -13.44 11.66
N GLN A 84 -14.03 -12.31 11.71
CA GLN A 84 -14.31 -11.14 12.54
C GLN A 84 -14.41 -9.82 11.76
N SER A 85 -14.12 -9.78 10.45
CA SER A 85 -14.21 -8.56 9.65
C SER A 85 -15.59 -8.41 9.01
N LYS A 86 -16.30 -7.32 9.35
CA LYS A 86 -17.55 -6.94 8.67
C LYS A 86 -17.32 -6.49 7.22
N GLU A 87 -16.10 -6.08 6.90
CA GLU A 87 -15.71 -5.55 5.60
C GLU A 87 -14.80 -6.54 4.87
N VAL A 88 -15.00 -6.65 3.55
CA VAL A 88 -14.17 -7.47 2.68
C VAL A 88 -12.83 -6.77 2.50
N GLU A 89 -11.73 -7.50 2.69
CA GLU A 89 -10.38 -6.99 2.46
C GLU A 89 -10.21 -6.49 1.02
N GLY A 90 -9.48 -5.40 0.85
CA GLY A 90 -9.21 -4.79 -0.44
C GLY A 90 -10.35 -3.94 -1.01
N THR A 91 -11.35 -3.57 -0.20
CA THR A 91 -12.47 -2.72 -0.66
C THR A 91 -12.31 -1.24 -0.30
N THR A 92 -11.51 -0.92 0.72
CA THR A 92 -11.30 0.45 1.22
C THR A 92 -9.84 0.70 1.55
N ASP A 93 -9.43 1.97 1.62
CA ASP A 93 -8.09 2.42 2.03
C ASP A 93 -7.74 2.01 3.48
N TYR A 94 -8.77 1.82 4.32
CA TYR A 94 -8.62 1.42 5.71
C TYR A 94 -8.43 -0.09 5.88
N ASN A 95 -8.84 -0.88 4.87
CA ASN A 95 -8.71 -2.32 4.85
C ASN A 95 -8.21 -2.82 3.47
N PRO A 96 -7.01 -2.39 3.01
CA PRO A 96 -6.46 -2.81 1.74
C PRO A 96 -5.89 -4.24 1.83
N ILE A 97 -5.77 -4.93 0.69
CA ILE A 97 -4.98 -6.17 0.65
C ILE A 97 -3.50 -5.79 0.68
N ILE A 98 -2.77 -6.24 1.70
CA ILE A 98 -1.34 -5.93 1.85
C ILE A 98 -0.51 -6.99 1.14
N LEU A 99 0.24 -6.56 0.12
CA LEU A 99 1.20 -7.42 -0.57
C LEU A 99 2.62 -7.15 -0.04
N SER A 100 3.14 -8.08 0.74
CA SER A 100 4.50 -8.04 1.28
C SER A 100 5.51 -8.74 0.35
N GLY A 101 6.77 -8.32 0.41
CA GLY A 101 7.85 -8.94 -0.38
C GLY A 101 7.89 -8.52 -1.85
N ILE A 102 7.06 -7.56 -2.27
CA ILE A 102 7.13 -6.92 -3.58
C ILE A 102 7.44 -5.42 -3.40
N SER A 103 8.24 -4.86 -4.30
CA SER A 103 8.52 -3.42 -4.31
C SER A 103 7.42 -2.67 -5.07
N VAL A 104 7.21 -1.39 -4.76
CA VAL A 104 6.30 -0.51 -5.51
C VAL A 104 6.62 -0.52 -7.01
N VAL A 105 7.90 -0.40 -7.35
CA VAL A 105 8.40 -0.37 -8.74
C VAL A 105 8.07 -1.66 -9.50
N ASP A 106 8.21 -2.83 -8.86
CA ASP A 106 7.88 -4.10 -9.52
C ASP A 106 6.39 -4.26 -9.74
N PHE A 107 5.57 -3.76 -8.80
CA PHE A 107 4.13 -3.75 -8.95
C PHE A 107 3.67 -2.79 -10.05
N GLU A 108 4.25 -1.58 -10.14
CA GLU A 108 4.01 -0.64 -11.23
C GLU A 108 4.31 -1.26 -12.61
N ARG A 109 5.40 -2.03 -12.74
CA ARG A 109 5.72 -2.73 -13.99
C ARG A 109 4.65 -3.74 -14.38
N LEU A 110 4.10 -4.48 -13.41
CA LEU A 110 2.96 -5.37 -13.66
C LEU A 110 1.76 -4.57 -14.15
N LEU A 111 1.43 -3.46 -13.47
CA LEU A 111 0.31 -2.61 -13.84
C LEU A 111 0.47 -2.00 -15.22
N TRP A 112 1.68 -1.64 -15.63
CA TRP A 112 1.97 -1.14 -16.98
C TRP A 112 1.64 -2.17 -18.07
N VAL A 113 1.84 -3.46 -17.79
CA VAL A 113 1.45 -4.54 -18.71
C VAL A 113 -0.06 -4.76 -18.72
N LEU A 114 -0.73 -4.62 -17.56
CA LEU A 114 -2.18 -4.83 -17.41
C LEU A 114 -3.03 -3.65 -17.90
N TYR A 115 -2.47 -2.44 -17.83
CA TYR A 115 -3.09 -1.18 -18.22
C TYR A 115 -2.20 -0.46 -19.25
N PRO A 116 -2.05 -1.02 -20.46
CA PRO A 116 -1.21 -0.42 -21.47
C PRO A 116 -1.75 0.98 -21.83
N PRO A 117 -0.87 2.00 -21.95
CA PRO A 117 -1.29 3.32 -22.34
C PRO A 117 -1.86 3.28 -23.76
N TYR A 118 -2.95 4.00 -23.99
CA TYR A 118 -3.46 4.23 -25.34
C TYR A 118 -2.48 5.18 -26.05
N VAL A 119 -1.77 4.64 -27.05
CA VAL A 119 -0.93 5.41 -27.99
C VAL A 119 -1.74 5.88 -29.19
#